data_AF-A0A838HC01-F1
#
_entry.id   AF-A0A838HC01-F1
#
_cell.length_a   1.000
_cell.length_b   1.000
_cell.length_c   1.000
_cell.angle_alpha   90.00
_cell.angle_beta   90.00
_cell.angle_gamma   90.00
#
_symmetry.space_group_name_H-M   'P 1'
#
loop_
_entity.id
_entity.type
_entity.pdbx_description
1 polymer ?
#
loop_
_entity_poly.entity_id
_entity_poly.type
_entity_poly.pdbx_seq_one_letter_code
_entity_poly.pdbx_strand_id
1 'polypeptide(L)'
;MPTEGDPIDEFDFDTDLDGPGPPTFRATILGDTLTLNEWWPFLLSGGPAREHFRARRDDGVAIADLRRWREKDGSGELSVEFLSGGGRVRAERVIEGWARMAGYSRVWFPDRVVDLIAPGPPPIAPVAVTCPTCRATWNDESADFWLEVRDSGSFPRVCPVCGAVMPQWGPAEADDPGAGPGSANVRPRFHQERSRDPAH
;
A
#
# COMPACT_ATOMS: atom_id res chain seq x y z
N MET A 1 45.73 2.45 42.67
CA MET A 1 44.66 1.44 42.73
C MET A 1 43.44 1.95 41.97
N PRO A 2 43.36 1.72 40.65
CA PRO A 2 42.11 1.69 39.91
C PRO A 2 41.58 0.24 39.92
N THR A 3 40.32 0.07 40.32
CA THR A 3 39.59 -1.21 40.27
C THR A 3 39.29 -1.56 38.81
N GLU A 4 39.72 -2.75 38.39
CA GLU A 4 39.28 -3.41 37.16
C GLU A 4 37.74 -3.42 37.12
N GLY A 5 37.17 -2.68 36.18
CA GLY A 5 35.75 -2.71 35.90
C GLY A 5 35.46 -3.96 35.09
N ASP A 6 34.60 -4.83 35.62
CA ASP A 6 34.04 -5.94 34.86
C ASP A 6 33.42 -5.40 33.57
N PRO A 7 33.70 -6.03 32.41
CA PRO A 7 32.99 -5.70 31.19
C PRO A 7 31.51 -5.95 31.45
N ILE A 8 30.70 -4.93 31.21
CA ILE A 8 29.25 -5.05 31.18
C ILE A 8 28.97 -6.11 30.14
N ASP A 9 28.54 -7.29 30.59
CA ASP A 9 28.04 -8.37 29.74
C ASP A 9 27.02 -7.72 28.81
N GLU A 10 27.41 -7.51 27.55
CA GLU A 10 26.50 -7.08 26.50
C GLU A 10 25.43 -8.17 26.47
N PHE A 11 24.29 -7.88 27.09
CA PHE A 11 23.09 -8.70 27.01
C PHE A 11 22.75 -8.77 25.53
N ASP A 12 23.31 -9.77 24.87
CA ASP A 12 22.90 -10.24 23.56
C ASP A 12 21.50 -10.78 23.79
N PHE A 13 20.53 -9.88 23.75
CA PHE A 13 19.13 -10.22 23.61
C PHE A 13 19.08 -10.90 22.25
N ASP A 14 19.32 -12.22 22.25
CA ASP A 14 19.02 -13.13 21.17
C ASP A 14 17.57 -12.86 20.81
N THR A 15 17.38 -11.92 19.89
CA THR A 15 16.08 -11.48 19.40
C THR A 15 15.70 -12.43 18.29
N ASP A 16 15.83 -13.72 18.57
CA ASP A 16 15.13 -14.83 17.93
C ASP A 16 13.64 -14.76 18.33
N LEU A 17 13.07 -13.56 18.24
CA LEU A 17 11.64 -13.40 18.07
C LEU A 17 11.36 -13.82 16.61
N ASP A 18 11.45 -15.12 16.35
CA ASP A 18 11.01 -15.80 15.12
C ASP A 18 9.50 -15.60 14.85
N GLY A 19 8.84 -14.77 15.66
CA GLY A 19 7.49 -14.32 15.44
C GLY A 19 7.40 -13.40 14.21
N PRO A 20 6.23 -13.38 13.56
CA PRO A 20 5.99 -12.41 12.51
C PRO A 20 6.16 -11.00 13.09
N GLY A 21 7.01 -10.18 12.47
CA GLY A 21 7.21 -8.78 12.85
C GLY A 21 5.90 -7.97 12.89
N PRO A 22 5.91 -6.70 13.30
CA PRO A 22 4.71 -5.87 13.26
C PRO A 22 4.14 -5.77 11.84
N PRO A 23 2.84 -5.47 11.66
CA PRO A 23 2.30 -5.15 10.35
C PRO A 23 3.09 -3.99 9.71
N THR A 24 3.15 -4.00 8.38
CA THR A 24 3.81 -2.95 7.59
C THR A 24 2.85 -1.79 7.33
N PHE A 25 1.58 -2.11 7.06
CA PHE A 25 0.56 -1.14 6.71
C PHE A 25 -0.76 -1.39 7.44
N ARG A 26 -1.54 -0.32 7.60
CA ARG A 26 -2.98 -0.40 7.82
C ARG A 26 -3.72 0.01 6.56
N ALA A 27 -4.44 -0.94 5.99
CA ALA A 27 -5.33 -0.75 4.87
C ALA A 27 -6.72 -0.32 5.33
N THR A 28 -7.29 0.70 4.66
CA THR A 28 -8.71 1.06 4.77
C THR A 28 -9.34 0.98 3.39
N ILE A 29 -10.44 0.24 3.28
CA ILE A 29 -11.11 -0.02 2.00
C ILE A 29 -12.58 0.41 2.09
N LEU A 30 -12.99 1.28 1.18
CA LEU A 30 -14.37 1.71 0.99
C LEU A 30 -14.72 1.65 -0.51
N GLY A 31 -15.66 0.78 -0.88
CA GLY A 31 -15.93 0.50 -2.29
C GLY A 31 -14.71 -0.14 -2.95
N ASP A 32 -14.18 0.50 -4.00
CA ASP A 32 -12.94 0.08 -4.69
C ASP A 32 -11.72 0.92 -4.30
N THR A 33 -11.89 1.85 -3.36
CA THR A 33 -10.81 2.73 -2.90
C THR A 33 -10.06 2.06 -1.76
N LEU A 34 -8.76 1.79 -1.98
CA LEU A 34 -7.82 1.34 -0.97
C LEU A 34 -6.92 2.51 -0.55
N THR A 35 -6.78 2.78 0.74
CA THR A 35 -5.73 3.65 1.28
C THR A 35 -4.80 2.84 2.19
N LEU A 36 -3.51 3.16 2.16
CA LEU A 36 -2.50 2.53 3.02
C LEU A 36 -1.86 3.59 3.91
N ASN A 37 -1.91 3.35 5.22
CA ASN A 37 -1.13 4.09 6.19
C ASN A 37 0.02 3.22 6.65
N GLU A 38 1.14 3.84 6.99
CA GLU A 38 2.17 3.14 7.74
C GLU A 38 1.60 2.65 9.06
N TRP A 39 1.97 1.44 9.46
CA TRP A 39 1.53 0.91 10.73
C TRP A 39 2.35 1.50 11.87
N TRP A 40 1.68 1.84 12.99
CA TRP A 40 2.33 2.34 14.21
C TRP A 40 1.76 1.62 15.43
N PRO A 41 2.55 1.40 16.51
CA PRO A 41 2.09 0.70 17.72
C PRO A 41 0.89 1.34 18.44
N PHE A 42 0.62 2.62 18.18
CA PHE A 42 -0.48 3.37 18.80
C PHE A 42 -1.75 3.38 17.96
N LEU A 43 -1.73 2.77 16.77
CA LEU A 43 -2.96 2.58 16.01
C LEU A 43 -3.90 1.64 16.76
N LEU A 44 -5.19 1.96 16.77
CA LEU A 44 -6.19 1.18 17.49
C LEU A 44 -6.09 -0.31 17.12
N SER A 45 -5.92 -1.17 18.12
CA SER A 45 -5.85 -2.62 17.94
C SER A 45 -6.77 -3.28 18.97
N GLY A 46 -7.87 -3.89 18.51
CA GLY A 46 -8.77 -4.65 19.38
C GLY A 46 -9.33 -3.90 20.60
N GLY A 47 -9.67 -4.65 21.66
CA GLY A 47 -10.11 -4.09 22.95
C GLY A 47 -11.36 -3.19 22.86
N PRO A 48 -11.43 -2.11 23.67
CA PRO A 48 -12.52 -1.13 23.62
C PRO A 48 -12.71 -0.48 22.24
N ALA A 49 -11.67 -0.45 21.41
CA ALA A 49 -11.76 0.08 20.06
C ALA A 49 -12.58 -0.80 19.09
N ARG A 50 -12.97 -2.02 19.50
CA ARG A 50 -13.84 -2.90 18.71
C ARG A 50 -15.16 -2.24 18.30
N GLU A 51 -15.71 -1.36 19.13
CA GLU A 51 -16.94 -0.64 18.76
C GLU A 51 -16.71 0.33 17.60
N HIS A 52 -15.53 0.95 17.48
CA HIS A 52 -15.19 1.76 16.32
C HIS A 52 -15.06 0.91 15.05
N PHE A 53 -14.44 -0.26 15.14
CA PHE A 53 -14.36 -1.19 13.99
C PHE A 53 -15.72 -1.73 13.58
N ARG A 54 -16.59 -2.05 14.55
CA ARG A 54 -17.97 -2.47 14.28
C ARG A 54 -18.75 -1.38 13.54
N ALA A 55 -18.70 -0.12 14.02
CA ALA A 55 -19.37 0.98 13.35
C ALA A 55 -18.90 1.15 11.90
N ARG A 56 -17.57 1.09 11.66
CA ARG A 56 -17.01 1.15 10.31
C ARG A 56 -17.41 -0.03 9.43
N ARG A 57 -17.46 -1.24 9.97
CA ARG A 57 -17.97 -2.42 9.26
C ARG A 57 -19.39 -2.22 8.78
N ASP A 58 -20.24 -1.67 9.64
CA ASP A 58 -21.66 -1.44 9.36
C ASP A 58 -21.84 -0.32 8.30
N ASP A 59 -20.88 0.62 8.22
CA ASP A 59 -20.74 1.60 7.12
C ASP A 59 -20.13 0.99 5.83
N GLY A 60 -19.88 -0.32 5.79
CA GLY A 60 -19.29 -1.00 4.64
C GLY A 60 -17.78 -0.81 4.47
N VAL A 61 -17.09 -0.28 5.48
CA VAL A 61 -15.63 -0.07 5.47
C VAL A 61 -14.90 -1.31 5.99
N ALA A 62 -13.99 -1.85 5.18
CA ALA A 62 -13.03 -2.84 5.64
C ALA A 62 -11.75 -2.15 6.15
N ILE A 63 -11.21 -2.65 7.26
CA ILE A 63 -9.93 -2.22 7.81
C ILE A 63 -9.11 -3.47 8.03
N ALA A 64 -7.89 -3.51 7.50
CA ALA A 64 -6.99 -4.64 7.64
C ALA A 64 -5.56 -4.20 7.95
N ASP A 65 -4.89 -4.92 8.83
CA ASP A 65 -3.44 -4.80 8.99
C ASP A 65 -2.78 -5.74 7.96
N LEU A 66 -1.83 -5.19 7.21
CA LEU A 66 -1.10 -5.87 6.16
C LEU A 66 0.35 -6.05 6.60
N ARG A 67 0.87 -7.26 6.50
CA ARG A 67 2.28 -7.56 6.79
C ARG A 67 2.95 -8.07 5.53
N ARG A 68 4.05 -7.40 5.16
CA ARG A 68 4.91 -7.77 4.04
C ARG A 68 5.95 -8.78 4.50
N TRP A 69 6.13 -9.81 3.70
CA TRP A 69 7.22 -10.77 3.78
C TRP A 69 8.05 -10.63 2.51
N ARG A 70 9.38 -10.70 2.63
CA ARG A 70 10.28 -10.70 1.47
C ARG A 70 11.07 -11.99 1.50
N GLU A 71 10.95 -12.77 0.43
CA GLU A 71 11.72 -13.98 0.22
C GLU A 71 13.15 -13.65 -0.22
N LYS A 72 14.05 -14.62 -0.11
CA LYS A 72 15.47 -14.46 -0.51
C LYS A 72 15.62 -14.15 -2.00
N ASP A 73 14.67 -14.57 -2.83
CA ASP A 73 14.65 -14.31 -4.26
C ASP A 73 14.09 -12.91 -4.62
N GLY A 74 13.72 -12.11 -3.62
CA GLY A 74 13.15 -10.77 -3.78
C GLY A 74 11.63 -10.77 -4.00
N SER A 75 10.98 -11.94 -4.12
CA SER A 75 9.53 -12.00 -4.20
C SER A 75 8.89 -11.58 -2.87
N GLY A 76 7.78 -10.84 -2.97
CA GLY A 76 7.06 -10.34 -1.80
C GLY A 76 5.79 -11.14 -1.56
N GLU A 77 5.59 -11.63 -0.34
CA GLU A 77 4.28 -12.14 0.10
C GLU A 77 3.59 -11.13 1.03
N LEU A 78 2.27 -11.22 1.12
CA LEU A 78 1.45 -10.32 1.93
C LEU A 78 0.48 -11.12 2.79
N SER A 79 0.50 -10.96 4.11
CA SER A 79 -0.54 -11.50 4.99
C SER A 79 -1.52 -10.42 5.43
N VAL A 80 -2.81 -10.77 5.47
CA VAL A 80 -3.93 -9.85 5.72
C VAL A 80 -4.66 -10.24 7.00
N GLU A 81 -4.77 -9.31 7.94
CA GLU A 81 -5.59 -9.46 9.14
C GLU A 81 -6.69 -8.40 9.19
N PHE A 82 -7.95 -8.81 9.02
CA PHE A 82 -9.08 -7.87 9.06
C PHE A 82 -9.45 -7.49 10.51
N LEU A 83 -9.39 -6.19 10.80
CA LEU A 83 -9.92 -5.57 12.02
C LEU A 83 -11.40 -5.21 11.86
N SER A 84 -11.82 -4.89 10.63
CA SER A 84 -13.20 -4.66 10.21
C SER A 84 -13.45 -5.35 8.86
N GLY A 85 -14.52 -6.15 8.78
CA GLY A 85 -14.86 -6.93 7.58
C GLY A 85 -15.95 -6.30 6.69
N GLY A 86 -16.13 -4.98 6.71
CA GLY A 86 -17.15 -4.30 5.91
C GLY A 86 -16.93 -4.58 4.41
N GLY A 87 -17.90 -5.21 3.74
CA GLY A 87 -17.74 -5.57 2.33
C GLY A 87 -16.57 -6.53 2.05
N ARG A 88 -16.23 -7.44 2.99
CA ARG A 88 -15.03 -8.32 2.94
C ARG A 88 -14.70 -8.90 1.56
N VAL A 89 -15.65 -9.51 0.86
CA VAL A 89 -15.40 -10.11 -0.48
C VAL A 89 -14.90 -9.07 -1.48
N ARG A 90 -15.44 -7.86 -1.45
CA ARG A 90 -14.97 -6.75 -2.29
C ARG A 90 -13.59 -6.27 -1.85
N ALA A 91 -13.38 -6.10 -0.54
CA ALA A 91 -12.09 -5.69 0.01
C ALA A 91 -10.96 -6.66 -0.35
N GLU A 92 -11.21 -7.96 -0.29
CA GLU A 92 -10.25 -9.00 -0.70
C GLU A 92 -9.90 -8.88 -2.19
N ARG A 93 -10.87 -8.62 -3.07
CA ARG A 93 -10.60 -8.37 -4.51
C ARG A 93 -9.76 -7.11 -4.74
N VAL A 94 -10.04 -6.04 -4.00
CA VAL A 94 -9.28 -4.77 -4.07
C VAL A 94 -7.84 -5.01 -3.62
N ILE A 95 -7.64 -5.71 -2.50
CA ILE A 95 -6.30 -6.08 -2.00
C ILE A 95 -5.58 -6.98 -3.01
N GLU A 96 -6.24 -7.98 -3.59
CA GLU A 96 -5.65 -8.86 -4.59
C GLU A 96 -5.20 -8.10 -5.84
N GLY A 97 -6.06 -7.22 -6.37
CA GLY A 97 -5.74 -6.38 -7.53
C GLY A 97 -4.57 -5.44 -7.26
N TRP A 98 -4.59 -4.76 -6.12
CA TRP A 98 -3.49 -3.91 -5.67
C TRP A 98 -2.17 -4.68 -5.48
N ALA A 99 -2.22 -5.82 -4.77
CA ALA A 99 -1.04 -6.62 -4.48
C ALA A 99 -0.40 -7.18 -5.78
N ARG A 100 -1.23 -7.56 -6.76
CA ARG A 100 -0.74 -7.97 -8.09
C ARG A 100 0.01 -6.82 -8.79
N MET A 101 -0.53 -5.60 -8.75
CA MET A 101 0.15 -4.43 -9.34
C MET A 101 1.45 -4.10 -8.59
N ALA A 102 1.45 -4.16 -7.26
CA ALA A 102 2.61 -3.93 -6.43
C ALA A 102 3.69 -5.03 -6.51
N GLY A 103 3.43 -6.12 -7.26
CA GLY A 103 4.41 -7.17 -7.53
C GLY A 103 4.50 -8.25 -6.46
N TYR A 104 3.49 -8.40 -5.61
CA TYR A 104 3.44 -9.51 -4.66
C TYR A 104 3.20 -10.83 -5.39
N SER A 105 3.87 -11.89 -4.94
CA SER A 105 3.72 -13.26 -5.44
C SER A 105 2.51 -13.96 -4.84
N ARG A 106 2.14 -13.63 -3.60
CA ARG A 106 1.10 -14.33 -2.84
C ARG A 106 0.42 -13.41 -1.83
N VAL A 107 -0.87 -13.65 -1.60
CA VAL A 107 -1.66 -13.03 -0.52
C VAL A 107 -2.24 -14.11 0.39
N TRP A 108 -1.97 -14.01 1.69
CA TRP A 108 -2.51 -14.85 2.74
C TRP A 108 -3.69 -14.14 3.39
N PHE A 109 -4.90 -14.52 3.00
CA PHE A 109 -6.12 -14.14 3.71
C PHE A 109 -6.37 -15.10 4.88
N PRO A 110 -7.19 -14.73 5.87
CA PRO A 110 -7.43 -15.57 7.05
C PRO A 110 -7.97 -16.97 6.73
N ASP A 111 -8.70 -17.12 5.62
CA ASP A 111 -9.39 -18.33 5.20
C ASP A 111 -8.79 -19.00 3.95
N ARG A 112 -7.87 -18.33 3.24
CA ARG A 112 -7.30 -18.85 2.00
C ARG A 112 -6.01 -18.16 1.59
N VAL A 113 -5.27 -18.83 0.73
CA VAL A 113 -4.07 -18.32 0.08
C VAL A 113 -4.37 -18.07 -1.39
N VAL A 114 -3.94 -16.93 -1.91
CA VAL A 114 -4.07 -16.57 -3.33
C VAL A 114 -2.68 -16.37 -3.92
N ASP A 115 -2.28 -17.26 -4.82
CA ASP A 115 -1.09 -17.06 -5.64
C ASP A 115 -1.40 -16.02 -6.74
N LEU A 116 -0.60 -14.96 -6.80
CA LEU A 116 -0.77 -13.84 -7.72
C LEU A 116 0.09 -13.95 -8.98
N ILE A 117 1.06 -14.87 -8.98
CA ILE A 117 1.98 -15.08 -10.10
C ILE A 117 1.19 -15.59 -11.30
N ALA A 118 0.92 -14.69 -12.24
CA ALA A 118 0.75 -15.06 -13.64
C ALA A 118 2.14 -15.30 -14.25
N PRO A 119 2.29 -16.19 -15.26
CA PRO A 119 3.56 -16.38 -15.94
C PRO A 119 3.98 -15.09 -16.67
N GLY A 120 4.90 -14.33 -16.05
CA GLY A 120 5.52 -13.13 -16.63
C GLY A 120 5.48 -11.89 -15.70
N PRO A 121 6.27 -10.86 -16.00
CA PRO A 121 6.20 -9.59 -15.28
C PRO A 121 4.79 -8.97 -15.44
N PRO A 122 4.22 -8.36 -14.39
CA PRO A 122 2.93 -7.71 -14.52
C PRO A 122 3.02 -6.62 -15.61
N PRO A 123 1.98 -6.48 -16.45
CA PRO A 123 1.99 -5.52 -17.53
C PRO A 123 2.21 -4.11 -16.97
N ILE A 124 3.14 -3.38 -17.59
CA ILE A 124 3.30 -1.95 -17.37
C ILE A 124 2.06 -1.31 -17.97
N ALA A 125 1.20 -0.77 -17.12
CA ALA A 125 0.01 -0.03 -17.50
C ALA A 125 0.10 1.40 -16.95
N PRO A 126 -0.50 2.39 -17.62
CA PRO A 126 -0.68 3.70 -17.03
C PRO A 126 -1.52 3.58 -15.77
N VAL A 127 -1.04 4.17 -14.69
CA VAL A 127 -1.77 4.30 -13.42
C VAL A 127 -1.99 5.75 -13.09
N ALA A 128 -3.07 6.04 -12.37
CA ALA A 128 -3.36 7.40 -11.93
C ALA A 128 -3.98 7.42 -10.54
N VAL A 129 -3.81 8.55 -9.85
CA VAL A 129 -4.52 8.86 -8.61
C VAL A 129 -4.82 10.34 -8.52
N THR A 130 -5.98 10.68 -7.97
CA THR A 130 -6.33 12.06 -7.62
C THR A 130 -6.31 12.21 -6.10
N CYS A 131 -5.57 13.21 -5.60
CA CYS A 131 -5.54 13.51 -4.17
C CYS A 131 -6.94 13.97 -3.71
N PRO A 132 -7.54 13.33 -2.70
CA PRO A 132 -8.88 13.71 -2.23
C PRO A 132 -8.89 15.08 -1.52
N THR A 133 -7.73 15.61 -1.14
CA THR A 133 -7.59 16.88 -0.42
C THR A 133 -7.35 18.05 -1.37
N CYS A 134 -6.25 18.05 -2.14
CA CYS A 134 -5.89 19.18 -3.02
C CYS A 134 -6.30 18.98 -4.48
N ARG A 135 -6.85 17.81 -4.84
CA ARG A 135 -7.27 17.44 -6.20
C ARG A 135 -6.15 17.37 -7.25
N ALA A 136 -4.89 17.45 -6.83
CA ALA A 136 -3.75 17.15 -7.72
C ALA A 136 -3.89 15.71 -8.24
N THR A 137 -3.78 15.56 -9.56
CA THR A 137 -3.82 14.25 -10.24
C THR A 137 -2.43 13.86 -10.67
N TRP A 138 -2.05 12.64 -10.34
CA TRP A 138 -0.76 12.02 -10.66
C TRP A 138 -1.01 10.88 -11.62
N ASN A 139 -0.14 10.75 -12.61
CA ASN A 139 -0.13 9.62 -13.54
C ASN A 139 1.32 9.24 -13.83
N ASP A 140 1.56 7.94 -14.01
CA ASP A 140 2.86 7.41 -14.40
C ASP A 140 2.66 6.06 -15.10
N GLU A 141 3.57 5.75 -16.01
CA GLU A 141 3.64 4.49 -16.75
C GLU A 141 5.08 4.03 -16.98
N SER A 142 6.06 4.78 -16.44
CA SER A 142 7.47 4.56 -16.70
C SER A 142 7.98 3.28 -16.02
N ALA A 143 8.97 2.64 -16.63
CA ALA A 143 9.59 1.44 -16.07
C ALA A 143 10.22 1.72 -14.69
N ASP A 144 10.86 2.89 -14.52
CA ASP A 144 11.50 3.29 -13.26
C ASP A 144 10.48 3.43 -12.13
N PHE A 145 9.33 4.06 -12.40
CA PHE A 145 8.22 4.12 -11.45
C PHE A 145 7.77 2.72 -11.01
N TRP A 146 7.59 1.80 -11.96
CA TRP A 146 7.18 0.43 -11.63
C TRP A 146 8.25 -0.36 -10.87
N LEU A 147 9.54 -0.11 -11.13
CA LEU A 147 10.64 -0.68 -10.35
C LEU A 147 10.59 -0.17 -8.90
N GLU A 148 10.36 1.13 -8.70
CA GLU A 148 10.23 1.73 -7.36
C GLU A 148 9.00 1.19 -6.61
N VAL A 149 7.85 1.08 -7.27
CA VAL A 149 6.63 0.50 -6.68
C VAL A 149 6.86 -0.94 -6.23
N ARG A 150 7.56 -1.75 -7.02
CA ARG A 150 7.84 -3.16 -6.70
C ARG A 150 8.87 -3.29 -5.58
N ASP A 151 9.90 -2.45 -5.57
CA ASP A 151 10.89 -2.47 -4.49
C ASP A 151 10.26 -2.03 -3.16
N SER A 152 9.54 -0.90 -3.16
CA SER A 152 8.85 -0.38 -1.98
C SER A 152 7.65 -1.25 -1.55
N GLY A 153 7.06 -2.01 -2.47
CA GLY A 153 5.86 -2.83 -2.25
C GLY A 153 4.58 -2.00 -2.10
N SER A 154 4.58 -0.73 -2.49
CA SER A 154 3.39 0.13 -2.43
C SER A 154 3.51 1.32 -3.38
N PHE A 155 2.38 1.93 -3.73
CA PHE A 155 2.40 3.22 -4.42
C PHE A 155 2.67 4.37 -3.45
N PRO A 156 3.12 5.55 -3.93
CA PRO A 156 3.25 6.74 -3.11
C PRO A 156 1.98 6.99 -2.26
N ARG A 157 2.16 6.99 -0.94
CA ARG A 157 1.06 7.05 0.04
C ARG A 157 0.67 8.47 0.43
N VAL A 158 1.52 9.45 0.11
CA VAL A 158 1.39 10.85 0.53
C VAL A 158 1.46 11.76 -0.69
N CYS A 159 0.54 12.72 -0.78
CA CYS A 159 0.56 13.70 -1.85
C CYS A 159 1.75 14.65 -1.67
N PRO A 160 2.68 14.74 -2.66
CA PRO A 160 3.86 15.60 -2.52
C PRO A 160 3.52 17.10 -2.56
N VAL A 161 2.29 17.46 -2.93
CA VAL A 161 1.82 18.86 -2.93
C VAL A 161 1.27 19.29 -1.57
N CYS A 162 0.45 18.46 -0.91
CA CYS A 162 -0.26 18.88 0.30
C CYS A 162 -0.06 17.98 1.53
N GLY A 163 0.72 16.90 1.42
CA GLY A 163 0.99 15.98 2.53
C GLY A 163 -0.17 15.06 2.94
N ALA A 164 -1.30 15.08 2.21
CA ALA A 164 -2.45 14.23 2.53
C ALA A 164 -2.20 12.77 2.13
N VAL A 165 -2.79 11.83 2.88
CA VAL A 165 -2.80 10.41 2.52
C VAL A 165 -3.58 10.22 1.23
N MET A 166 -2.98 9.48 0.29
CA MET A 166 -3.57 9.20 -1.02
C MET A 166 -4.15 7.79 -1.07
N PRO A 167 -5.22 7.59 -1.87
CA PRO A 167 -5.57 6.27 -2.35
C PRO A 167 -4.36 5.58 -3.02
N GLN A 168 -4.33 4.26 -2.94
CA GLN A 168 -3.44 3.47 -3.78
C GLN A 168 -3.86 3.62 -5.24
N TRP A 169 -2.87 3.66 -6.12
CA TRP A 169 -3.10 3.97 -7.51
C TRP A 169 -3.81 2.79 -8.18
N GLY A 170 -4.76 3.10 -9.05
CA GLY A 170 -5.43 2.12 -9.89
C GLY A 170 -4.97 2.27 -11.34
N PRO A 171 -5.31 1.31 -12.22
CA PRO A 171 -5.22 1.52 -13.66
C PRO A 171 -5.87 2.86 -13.99
N ALA A 172 -5.22 3.67 -14.81
CA ALA A 172 -5.91 4.82 -15.39
C ALA A 172 -7.14 4.25 -16.12
N GLU A 173 -8.34 4.68 -15.72
CA GLU A 173 -9.53 4.36 -16.49
C GLU A 173 -9.21 4.76 -17.93
N ALA A 174 -9.18 3.77 -18.84
CA ALA A 174 -9.10 4.07 -20.25
C ALA A 174 -10.26 5.01 -20.50
N ASP A 175 -9.98 6.24 -20.98
CA ASP A 175 -11.02 7.24 -21.27
C ASP A 175 -12.12 6.51 -22.06
N ASP A 176 -13.22 6.14 -21.41
CA ASP A 176 -14.28 5.40 -22.07
C ASP A 176 -14.97 6.42 -22.98
N PRO A 177 -14.81 6.35 -24.31
CA PRO A 177 -15.39 7.36 -25.19
C PRO A 177 -16.92 7.34 -25.16
N GLY A 178 -17.55 6.39 -24.47
CA GLY A 178 -19.00 6.30 -24.23
C GLY A 178 -19.49 6.84 -22.89
N ALA A 179 -18.60 7.17 -21.94
CA ALA A 179 -19.02 7.77 -20.67
C ALA A 179 -19.41 9.24 -20.90
N GLY A 180 -20.72 9.50 -20.97
CA GLY A 180 -21.25 10.86 -21.10
C GLY A 180 -20.70 11.81 -20.01
N PRO A 181 -20.82 13.15 -20.19
CA PRO A 181 -20.10 14.18 -19.43
C PRO A 181 -20.41 14.32 -17.92
N GLY A 182 -20.88 13.26 -17.24
CA GLY A 182 -21.27 13.26 -15.82
C GLY A 182 -20.15 13.03 -14.79
N SER A 183 -18.89 12.85 -15.20
CA SER A 183 -17.74 12.83 -14.27
C SER A 183 -16.46 13.31 -14.97
N ALA A 184 -16.47 14.59 -15.37
CA ALA A 184 -15.27 15.24 -15.87
C ALA A 184 -14.29 15.52 -14.72
N ASN A 185 -13.41 14.57 -14.44
CA ASN A 185 -12.11 14.89 -13.86
C ASN A 185 -11.30 15.63 -14.94
N VAL A 186 -11.26 16.96 -14.82
CA VAL A 186 -10.46 17.86 -15.66
C VAL A 186 -8.99 17.46 -15.55
N ARG A 187 -8.40 17.00 -16.65
CA ARG A 187 -6.96 16.76 -16.81
C ARG A 187 -6.19 18.09 -16.68
N PRO A 188 -5.29 18.28 -15.70
CA PRO A 188 -4.20 19.21 -15.88
C PRO A 188 -3.10 18.52 -16.68
N ARG A 189 -2.94 18.90 -17.95
CA ARG A 189 -1.69 18.66 -18.70
C ARG A 189 -0.62 19.55 -18.06
N PHE A 190 0.16 19.01 -17.12
CA PHE A 190 1.44 19.60 -16.79
C PHE A 190 2.50 18.99 -17.72
N HIS A 191 2.92 19.81 -18.69
CA HIS A 191 4.22 19.65 -19.32
C HIS A 191 5.29 19.66 -18.21
N GLN A 192 5.97 18.53 -18.01
CA GLN A 192 7.30 18.59 -17.40
C GLN A 192 8.23 19.27 -18.42
N GLU A 193 8.65 20.49 -18.10
CA GLU A 193 9.66 21.22 -18.84
C GLU A 193 11.02 20.51 -18.71
N ARG A 194 11.50 20.03 -19.85
CA ARG A 194 12.89 20.02 -20.33
C ARG A 194 13.98 20.17 -19.26
N SER A 195 14.70 19.07 -19.05
CA SER A 195 16.14 19.08 -18.78
C SER A 195 16.82 20.13 -19.66
N ARG A 196 17.46 21.13 -19.05
CA ARG A 196 18.37 22.04 -19.74
C ARG A 196 19.71 21.33 -19.88
N ASP A 197 20.10 21.05 -21.12
CA ASP A 197 21.50 20.79 -21.47
C ASP A 197 22.38 21.97 -21.04
N PRO A 198 23.54 21.73 -20.39
CA PRO A 198 24.54 22.77 -20.20
C PRO A 198 25.29 22.96 -21.52
N ALA A 199 25.18 24.16 -22.11
CA ALA A 199 25.99 24.55 -23.26
C ALA A 199 27.44 24.83 -22.83
N HIS A 200 28.35 24.40 -23.70
CA HIS A 200 29.80 24.64 -23.72
C HIS A 200 30.22 26.10 -23.59
#